data_AF-N8Y8T1-F1
#
_entry.id   AF-N8Y8T1-F1
#
_cell.length_a   1.000
_cell.length_b   1.000
_cell.length_c   1.000
_cell.angle_alpha   90.00
_cell.angle_beta   90.00
_cell.angle_gamma   90.00
#
_symmetry.space_group_name_H-M   'P 1'
#
loop_
_entity.id
_entity.type
_entity.pdbx_description
1 polymer ?
#
loop_
_entity_poly.entity_id
_entity_poly.type
_entity_poly.pdbx_seq_one_letter_code
_entity_poly.pdbx_strand_id
1 'polypeptide(L)'
;MIKMIDVLEQNLVQNFIHSLSAQTEHLDELIEGILKASDHDFEHAMNDFFKTNDAAEVAQALDIHQERLDAIQSGLAMKKENIADTAKIVALCLALETNALDQVEIADSLEDYPV
;
A
#
# COMPACT_ATOMS: atom_id res chain seq x y z
N MET A 1 -3.04 17.14 -3.71
CA MET A 1 -2.56 15.83 -3.25
C MET A 1 -3.50 14.82 -3.87
N ILE A 2 -3.00 14.09 -4.86
CA ILE A 2 -3.74 12.98 -5.46
C ILE A 2 -3.69 11.85 -4.44
N LYS A 3 -4.84 11.26 -4.11
CA LYS A 3 -4.90 10.12 -3.19
C LYS A 3 -4.79 8.82 -3.96
N MET A 4 -4.27 7.78 -3.34
CA MET A 4 -4.15 6.45 -3.96
C MET A 4 -5.52 5.89 -4.37
N ILE A 5 -6.57 6.19 -3.60
CA ILE A 5 -7.98 5.88 -3.94
C ILE A 5 -8.47 6.56 -5.23
N ASP A 6 -7.92 7.71 -5.60
CA ASP A 6 -8.29 8.43 -6.83
C ASP A 6 -7.59 7.85 -8.07
N VAL A 7 -6.48 7.15 -7.87
CA VAL A 7 -5.68 6.49 -8.92
C VAL A 7 -6.23 5.10 -9.25
N LEU A 8 -6.67 4.38 -8.23
CA LEU A 8 -7.14 3.00 -8.35
C LEU A 8 -8.66 2.94 -8.61
N GLU A 9 -9.11 1.87 -9.27
CA GLU A 9 -10.52 1.68 -9.54
C GLU A 9 -11.31 1.46 -8.23
N GLN A 10 -12.52 2.03 -8.14
CA GLN A 10 -13.36 1.90 -6.94
C GLN A 10 -13.65 0.44 -6.56
N ASN A 11 -13.81 -0.45 -7.55
CA ASN A 11 -14.00 -1.88 -7.30
C ASN A 11 -12.78 -2.51 -6.60
N LEU A 12 -11.57 -2.11 -7.00
CA LEU A 12 -10.34 -2.58 -6.38
C LEU A 12 -10.26 -2.15 -4.91
N VAL A 13 -10.60 -0.89 -4.65
CA VAL A 13 -10.58 -0.32 -3.30
C VAL A 13 -11.61 -1.00 -2.40
N GLN A 14 -12.82 -1.26 -2.90
CA GLN A 14 -13.84 -2.00 -2.16
C GLN A 14 -13.41 -3.44 -1.88
N ASN A 15 -12.84 -4.13 -2.88
CA ASN A 15 -12.30 -5.47 -2.70
C ASN A 15 -11.18 -5.49 -1.66
N PHE A 16 -10.30 -4.49 -1.66
CA PHE A 16 -9.23 -4.36 -0.67
C PHE A 16 -9.79 -4.20 0.75
N ILE A 17 -10.72 -3.27 0.97
CA ILE A 17 -11.35 -3.06 2.28
C ILE A 17 -12.03 -4.34 2.75
N HIS A 18 -12.76 -5.01 1.85
CA HIS A 18 -13.43 -6.26 2.17
C HIS A 18 -12.44 -7.35 2.56
N SER A 19 -11.37 -7.52 1.79
CA SER A 19 -10.31 -8.50 2.05
C SER A 19 -9.57 -8.24 3.36
N LEU A 20 -9.30 -6.97 3.65
CA LEU A 20 -8.69 -6.54 4.91
C LEU A 20 -9.59 -6.88 6.11
N SER A 21 -10.90 -6.63 6.01
CA SER A 21 -11.87 -6.96 7.06
C SER A 21 -12.12 -8.47 7.21
N ALA A 22 -12.06 -9.21 6.10
CA ALA A 22 -12.30 -10.64 6.06
C ALA A 22 -11.04 -11.47 6.38
N GLN A 23 -9.89 -10.82 6.54
CA GLN A 23 -8.57 -11.46 6.72
C GLN A 23 -8.26 -12.49 5.61
N THR A 24 -8.67 -12.19 4.38
CA THR A 24 -8.46 -13.06 3.21
C THR A 24 -7.32 -12.53 2.33
N GLU A 25 -6.47 -13.42 1.82
CA GLU A 25 -5.34 -13.06 0.96
C GLU A 25 -5.79 -12.75 -0.48
N HIS A 26 -6.14 -11.49 -0.76
CA HIS A 26 -6.39 -10.99 -2.14
C HIS A 26 -5.28 -10.04 -2.63
N LEU A 27 -4.04 -10.26 -2.18
CA LEU A 27 -2.90 -9.44 -2.59
C LEU A 27 -2.68 -9.47 -4.12
N ASP A 28 -2.97 -10.61 -4.76
CA ASP A 28 -2.86 -10.76 -6.22
C ASP A 28 -3.82 -9.82 -6.98
N GLU A 29 -5.04 -9.64 -6.49
CA GLU A 29 -6.01 -8.71 -7.08
C GLU A 29 -5.53 -7.26 -6.95
N LEU A 30 -4.97 -6.91 -5.79
CA LEU A 30 -4.37 -5.59 -5.56
C LEU A 30 -3.21 -5.33 -6.54
N ILE A 31 -2.32 -6.31 -6.71
CA ILE A 31 -1.20 -6.22 -7.66
C ILE A 31 -1.71 -6.05 -9.09
N GLU A 32 -2.71 -6.82 -9.51
CA GLU A 32 -3.30 -6.65 -10.85
C GLU A 32 -3.91 -5.27 -11.05
N GLY A 33 -4.57 -4.72 -10.02
CA GLY A 33 -5.15 -3.40 -10.07
C GLY A 33 -4.10 -2.29 -10.16
N ILE A 34 -2.99 -2.42 -9.43
CA ILE A 34 -1.84 -1.51 -9.53
C ILE A 34 -1.27 -1.54 -10.96
N LEU A 35 -1.08 -2.72 -11.55
CA LEU A 35 -0.54 -2.86 -12.91
C LEU A 35 -1.46 -2.29 -14.00
N LYS A 36 -2.76 -2.13 -13.72
CA LYS A 36 -3.75 -1.55 -14.64
C LYS A 36 -3.93 -0.05 -14.43
N ALA A 37 -3.36 0.53 -13.38
CA ALA A 37 -3.47 1.95 -13.07
C ALA A 37 -2.69 2.83 -14.07
N SER A 38 -3.06 4.11 -14.16
CA SER A 38 -2.34 5.10 -14.96
C SER A 38 -0.95 5.35 -14.37
N ASP A 39 0.12 5.00 -15.08
CA ASP A 39 1.52 5.17 -14.64
C ASP A 39 1.79 6.59 -14.10
N HIS A 40 1.28 7.62 -14.78
CA HIS A 40 1.49 9.02 -14.41
C HIS A 40 0.85 9.39 -13.06
N ASP A 41 -0.41 9.00 -12.86
CA ASP A 41 -1.14 9.35 -11.64
C ASP A 41 -0.68 8.51 -10.46
N PHE A 42 -0.28 7.25 -10.73
CA PHE A 42 0.33 6.35 -9.78
C PHE A 42 1.69 6.85 -9.26
N GLU A 43 2.59 7.24 -10.16
CA GLU A 43 3.88 7.82 -9.78
C GLU A 43 3.70 9.12 -8.99
N HIS A 44 2.69 9.93 -9.33
CA HIS A 44 2.40 11.15 -8.59
C HIS A 44 1.93 10.86 -7.16
N ALA A 45 0.97 9.93 -6.98
CA ALA A 45 0.48 9.54 -5.67
C ALA A 45 1.57 8.90 -4.79
N MET A 46 2.42 8.04 -5.38
CA MET A 46 3.57 7.46 -4.68
C MET A 46 4.57 8.51 -4.23
N ASN A 47 4.90 9.46 -5.10
CA ASN A 47 5.81 10.56 -4.73
C ASN A 47 5.22 11.47 -3.66
N ASP A 48 3.92 11.77 -3.71
CA ASP A 48 3.23 12.56 -2.69
C ASP A 48 3.23 11.83 -1.33
N PHE A 49 3.04 10.50 -1.32
CA PHE A 49 3.11 9.69 -0.12
C PHE A 49 4.49 9.77 0.55
N PHE A 50 5.57 9.58 -0.22
CA PHE A 50 6.94 9.63 0.30
C PHE A 50 7.41 11.02 0.73
N LYS A 51 6.79 12.09 0.23
CA LYS A 51 7.06 13.47 0.70
C LYS A 51 6.36 13.79 2.02
N THR A 52 5.23 13.13 2.27
CA THR A 52 4.36 13.43 3.41
C THR A 52 4.71 12.58 4.63
N ASN A 53 5.16 11.35 4.41
CA ASN A 53 5.59 10.42 5.45
C ASN A 53 7.11 10.27 5.45
N ASP A 54 7.70 9.84 6.58
CA ASP A 54 9.10 9.42 6.59
C ASP A 54 9.22 8.12 5.77
N ALA A 55 9.62 8.26 4.51
CA ALA A 55 9.71 7.16 3.57
C ALA A 55 10.61 6.03 4.07
N ALA A 56 11.67 6.36 4.82
CA ALA A 56 12.60 5.37 5.35
C ALA A 56 11.99 4.62 6.54
N GLU A 57 11.32 5.33 7.44
CA GLU A 57 10.62 4.72 8.58
C GLU A 57 9.47 3.83 8.13
N VAL A 58 8.65 4.30 7.17
CA VAL A 58 7.57 3.51 6.57
C VAL A 58 8.11 2.28 5.85
N ALA A 59 9.17 2.44 5.04
CA ALA A 59 9.77 1.31 4.34
C ALA A 59 10.29 0.26 5.32
N GLN A 60 10.96 0.70 6.40
CA GLN A 60 11.44 -0.20 7.44
C GLN A 60 10.29 -0.93 8.14
N ALA A 61 9.20 -0.24 8.46
CA ALA A 61 8.00 -0.84 9.06
C ALA A 61 7.31 -1.85 8.12
N LEU A 62 7.41 -1.66 6.81
CA LEU A 62 6.86 -2.57 5.78
C LEU A 62 7.83 -3.68 5.35
N ASP A 63 8.97 -3.82 6.02
CA ASP A 63 10.04 -4.76 5.65
C ASP A 63 10.51 -4.57 4.19
N ILE A 64 10.74 -3.30 3.81
CA ILE A 64 11.24 -2.88 2.51
C ILE A 64 12.65 -2.32 2.70
N HIS A 65 13.62 -2.98 2.06
CA HIS A 65 15.01 -2.50 2.07
C HIS A 65 15.17 -1.18 1.32
N GLN A 66 16.10 -0.34 1.78
CA GLN A 66 16.33 0.99 1.22
C GLN A 66 16.68 0.97 -0.28
N GLU A 67 17.43 -0.03 -0.75
CA GLU A 67 17.71 -0.21 -2.19
C GLU A 67 16.44 -0.40 -3.02
N ARG A 68 15.46 -1.15 -2.48
CA ARG A 68 14.16 -1.34 -3.14
C ARG A 68 13.29 -0.09 -3.05
N LEU A 69 13.35 0.62 -1.93
CA LEU A 69 12.69 1.91 -1.77
C LEU A 69 13.18 2.92 -2.81
N ASP A 70 14.49 3.05 -2.97
CA ASP A 70 15.12 3.94 -3.95
C ASP A 70 14.73 3.55 -5.38
N ALA A 71 14.65 2.25 -5.68
CA ALA A 71 14.16 1.76 -6.96
C ALA A 71 12.70 2.15 -7.20
N ILE A 72 11.82 1.98 -6.20
CA ILE A 72 10.40 2.36 -6.27
C ILE A 72 10.27 3.88 -6.51
N GLN A 73 11.01 4.70 -5.77
CA GLN A 73 11.03 6.15 -5.92
C GLN A 73 11.58 6.62 -7.27
N SER A 74 12.50 5.85 -7.87
CA SER A 74 13.09 6.14 -9.18
C SER A 74 12.21 5.71 -10.36
N GLY A 75 10.94 5.37 -10.13
CA GLY A 75 10.00 4.94 -11.18
C GLY A 75 10.09 3.45 -11.53
N LEU A 76 10.74 2.62 -10.69
CA LEU A 76 10.81 1.16 -10.89
C LEU A 76 9.75 0.40 -10.08
N ALA A 77 8.74 1.10 -9.56
CA ALA A 77 7.68 0.53 -8.74
C ALA A 77 6.94 -0.63 -9.43
N MET A 78 6.65 -0.48 -10.72
CA MET A 78 5.89 -1.46 -11.50
C MET A 78 6.75 -2.64 -12.04
N LYS A 79 8.05 -2.67 -11.73
CA LYS A 79 8.87 -3.84 -12.08
C LYS A 79 8.51 -5.03 -11.21
N LYS A 80 8.54 -6.23 -11.80
CA LYS A 80 8.25 -7.50 -11.11
C LYS A 80 9.05 -7.71 -9.82
N GLU A 81 10.26 -7.18 -9.74
CA GLU A 81 11.12 -7.26 -8.55
C GLU A 81 10.66 -6.37 -7.39
N ASN A 82 9.94 -5.29 -7.67
CA ASN A 82 9.49 -4.29 -6.71
C ASN A 82 7.96 -4.25 -6.53
N ILE A 83 7.20 -4.98 -7.36
CA ILE A 83 5.73 -4.91 -7.37
C ILE A 83 5.12 -5.35 -6.04
N ALA A 84 5.73 -6.33 -5.36
CA ALA A 84 5.27 -6.79 -4.06
C ALA A 84 5.44 -5.69 -2.99
N ASP A 85 6.60 -5.03 -2.97
CA ASP A 85 6.88 -3.95 -2.02
C ASP A 85 6.06 -2.69 -2.35
N THR A 86 5.84 -2.43 -3.64
CA THR A 86 4.92 -1.40 -4.11
C THR A 86 3.49 -1.68 -3.64
N ALA A 87 3.03 -2.93 -3.73
CA ALA A 87 1.71 -3.33 -3.26
C ALA A 87 1.57 -3.15 -1.74
N LYS A 88 2.61 -3.40 -0.94
CA LYS A 88 2.60 -3.10 0.50
C LYS A 88 2.38 -1.60 0.77
N ILE A 89 3.08 -0.73 0.04
CA ILE A 89 2.95 0.71 0.21
C ILE A 89 1.57 1.17 -0.24
N VAL A 90 1.08 0.68 -1.37
CA VAL A 90 -0.28 0.97 -1.87
C VAL A 90 -1.35 0.49 -0.88
N ALA A 91 -1.19 -0.71 -0.32
CA ALA A 91 -2.09 -1.23 0.72
C ALA A 91 -2.12 -0.31 1.94
N LEU A 92 -0.96 0.16 2.40
CA LEU A 92 -0.87 1.13 3.50
C LEU A 92 -1.58 2.45 3.14
N CYS A 93 -1.32 3.01 1.95
CA CYS A 93 -2.00 4.22 1.48
C CYS A 93 -3.52 4.04 1.49
N LEU A 94 -4.02 2.95 0.91
CA LEU A 94 -5.45 2.66 0.89
C LEU A 94 -6.01 2.53 2.30
N ALA A 95 -5.33 1.82 3.20
CA ALA A 95 -5.79 1.61 4.56
C ALA A 95 -5.86 2.92 5.35
N LEU A 96 -4.89 3.83 5.18
CA LEU A 96 -4.89 5.16 5.79
C LEU A 96 -5.97 6.07 5.19
N GLU A 97 -6.13 6.07 3.87
CA GLU A 97 -7.09 6.94 3.17
C GLU A 97 -8.55 6.53 3.39
N THR A 98 -8.80 5.23 3.60
CA THR A 98 -10.13 4.66 3.80
C THR A 98 -10.46 4.42 5.27
N ASN A 99 -9.53 4.74 6.17
CA ASN A 99 -9.64 4.47 7.60
C ASN A 99 -9.94 2.98 7.89
N ALA A 100 -9.42 2.09 7.05
CA ALA A 100 -9.71 0.66 7.12
C ALA A 100 -8.93 -0.01 8.26
N LEU A 101 -7.82 0.57 8.72
CA LEU A 101 -7.07 0.06 9.88
C LEU A 101 -7.92 0.06 11.16
N ASP A 102 -8.80 1.06 11.35
CA ASP A 102 -9.72 1.12 12.50
C ASP A 102 -10.78 0.01 12.48
N GLN A 103 -10.97 -0.65 11.33
CA GLN A 103 -11.93 -1.73 11.14
C GLN A 103 -11.26 -3.11 11.23
N VAL A 104 -9.94 -3.17 11.37
CA VAL A 104 -9.22 -4.43 11.60
C VAL A 104 -9.32 -4.77 13.08
N GLU A 105 -10.08 -5.82 13.40
CA GLU A 105 -10.10 -6.36 14.75
C GLU A 105 -8.71 -6.93 15.07
N ILE A 106 -7.99 -6.27 15.98
CA ILE A 106 -6.76 -6.80 16.56
C ILE A 106 -7.19 -7.96 17.45
N ALA A 107 -6.80 -9.18 17.08
CA ALA A 107 -7.12 -10.37 17.86
C ALA A 107 -6.63 -10.19 19.31
N ASP A 108 -7.50 -10.48 20.29
CA ASP A 108 -7.23 -10.34 21.74
C ASP A 108 -5.89 -10.99 22.16
N SER A 109 -5.43 -12.00 21.43
CA SER A 109 -4.12 -12.65 21.63
C SER A 109 -2.90 -11.75 21.42
N LEU A 110 -3.07 -10.56 20.83
CA LEU A 110 -2.03 -9.57 20.56
C LEU A 110 -2.03 -8.42 21.58
N GLU A 111 -2.99 -8.36 22.52
CA GLU A 111 -3.01 -7.35 23.60
C GLU A 111 -1.76 -7.44 24.51
N ASP A 112 -1.14 -8.61 24.61
CA ASP A 112 0.08 -8.85 25.41
C ASP A 112 1.38 -8.56 24.64
N TYR A 113 1.31 -8.07 23.38
CA TYR A 113 2.52 -7.71 22.65
C TYR A 113 3.07 -6.38 23.18
N PRO A 114 4.32 -6.32 23.67
CA PRO A 114 4.87 -5.08 24.18
C PRO A 114 5.04 -4.09 23.03
N VAL A 115 4.34 -2.96 23.15
CA VAL A 115 4.46 -1.77 22.28
C VAL A 115 5.84 -1.16 22.36
#